data_AF-A0A7V1GEV2-F1
#
_entry.id   AF-A0A7V1GEV2-F1
#
_cell.length_a   1.000
_cell.length_b   1.000
_cell.length_c   1.000
_cell.angle_alpha   90.00
_cell.angle_beta   90.00
_cell.angle_gamma   90.00
#
_symmetry.space_group_name_H-M   'P 1'
#
loop_
_entity.id
_entity.type
_entity.pdbx_description
1 polymer ?
#
loop_
_entity_poly.entity_id
_entity_poly.type
_entity_poly.pdbx_seq_one_letter_code
_entity_poly.pdbx_strand_id
1 'polypeptide(L)'
;MIKTYHFSPNTPVLRDIAINTQRVVALDSAQSLPCIVFCASVLESFINESFEYRRYLGSGARSCYTVREYAFEMHRMVAERERLQDKYFYALKLFFDNEDFKSQSVFESFKILVEVRNAIVHNKPEVMVTDGAASKPNIDLKSYPKFIRQLKSKRIISEVDGTTSWIDLLQSEEVAAWSVKTMNDMIQLFMSALDDGEYKECFTRYY
;
A
#
# COMPACT_ATOMS: atom_id res chain seq x y z
N MET A 1 -29.59 -25.14 12.21
CA MET A 1 -29.15 -24.07 13.14
C MET A 1 -28.48 -22.99 12.31
N ILE A 2 -29.02 -21.76 12.29
CA ILE A 2 -28.43 -20.64 11.56
C ILE A 2 -27.24 -20.14 12.39
N LYS A 3 -26.02 -20.21 11.84
CA LYS A 3 -24.82 -19.66 12.49
C LYS A 3 -24.77 -18.16 12.19
N THR A 4 -24.77 -17.34 13.22
CA THR A 4 -24.47 -15.91 13.13
C THR A 4 -22.96 -15.72 13.26
N TYR A 5 -22.33 -15.09 12.27
CA TYR A 5 -20.90 -14.80 12.29
C TYR A 5 -20.71 -13.33 12.66
N HIS A 6 -19.77 -13.04 13.57
CA HIS A 6 -19.30 -11.68 13.87
C HIS A 6 -17.91 -11.47 13.24
N PHE A 7 -17.71 -10.33 12.59
CA PHE A 7 -16.39 -9.91 12.08
C PHE A 7 -15.99 -8.60 12.71
N SER A 8 -14.73 -8.52 13.13
CA SER A 8 -14.08 -7.26 13.43
C SER A 8 -12.78 -7.26 12.62
N PRO A 9 -12.70 -6.51 11.51
CA PRO A 9 -11.44 -6.40 10.78
C PRO A 9 -10.38 -5.75 11.68
N ASN A 10 -9.13 -6.19 11.57
CA ASN A 10 -8.02 -5.57 12.28
C ASN A 10 -7.44 -4.39 11.50
N THR A 11 -7.68 -4.35 10.19
CA THR A 11 -7.17 -3.31 9.30
C THR A 11 -7.51 -1.87 9.74
N PRO A 12 -8.71 -1.53 10.27
CA PRO A 12 -8.99 -0.19 10.78
C PRO A 12 -8.03 0.26 11.89
N VAL A 13 -7.62 -0.66 12.78
CA VAL A 13 -6.64 -0.36 13.84
C VAL A 13 -5.29 0.00 13.24
N LEU A 14 -4.82 -0.76 12.24
CA LEU A 14 -3.57 -0.47 11.52
C LEU A 14 -3.65 0.86 10.77
N ARG A 15 -4.83 1.18 10.21
CA ARG A 15 -5.07 2.43 9.50
C ARG A 15 -4.98 3.63 10.45
N ASP A 16 -5.57 3.52 11.63
CA ASP A 16 -5.48 4.57 12.65
C ASP A 16 -4.04 4.79 13.10
N ILE A 17 -3.24 3.72 13.23
CA ILE A 17 -1.81 3.82 13.52
C ILE A 17 -1.10 4.58 12.38
N ALA A 18 -1.31 4.21 11.12
CA ALA A 18 -0.69 4.89 9.97
C ALA A 18 -1.01 6.40 9.94
N ILE A 19 -2.28 6.75 10.14
CA ILE A 19 -2.74 8.15 10.17
C ILE A 19 -2.14 8.90 11.36
N ASN A 20 -2.08 8.28 12.54
CA ASN A 20 -1.47 8.90 13.70
C ASN A 20 0.03 9.11 13.51
N THR A 21 0.74 8.13 12.94
CA THR A 21 2.16 8.29 12.61
C THR A 21 2.38 9.45 11.65
N GLN A 22 1.57 9.59 10.59
CA GLN A 22 1.62 10.74 9.68
C GLN A 22 1.53 12.08 10.43
N ARG A 23 0.64 12.20 11.42
CA ARG A 23 0.46 13.44 12.21
C ARG A 23 1.69 13.80 13.04
N VAL A 24 2.43 12.81 13.52
CA VAL A 24 3.62 13.02 14.36
C VAL A 24 4.84 13.45 13.52
N VAL A 25 4.81 13.28 12.20
CA VAL A 25 5.93 13.65 11.30
C VAL A 25 6.31 15.13 11.41
N ALA A 26 5.35 16.01 11.68
CA ALA A 26 5.60 17.43 11.90
C ALA A 26 6.46 17.73 13.14
N LEU A 27 6.52 16.79 14.09
CA LEU A 27 7.33 16.88 15.31
C LEU A 27 8.63 16.07 15.20
N ASP A 28 8.58 14.94 14.49
CA ASP A 28 9.70 14.03 14.28
C ASP A 28 9.63 13.45 12.86
N SER A 29 10.44 13.97 11.95
CA SER A 29 10.45 13.57 10.54
C SER A 29 10.79 12.10 10.33
N ALA A 30 11.49 11.47 11.29
CA ALA A 30 11.80 10.04 11.23
C ALA A 30 10.53 9.17 11.27
N GLN A 31 9.41 9.69 11.80
CA GLN A 31 8.11 9.00 11.79
C GLN A 31 7.56 8.78 10.36
N SER A 32 8.11 9.43 9.34
CA SER A 32 7.74 9.14 7.95
C SER A 32 8.03 7.68 7.56
N LEU A 33 9.14 7.09 8.03
CA LEU A 33 9.50 5.71 7.69
C LEU A 33 8.51 4.69 8.28
N PRO A 34 8.18 4.71 9.59
CA PRO A 34 7.10 3.89 10.12
C PRO A 34 5.76 4.15 9.41
N CYS A 35 5.44 5.41 9.06
CA CYS A 35 4.20 5.74 8.35
C CYS A 35 4.10 4.99 7.01
N ILE A 36 5.16 5.00 6.20
CA ILE A 36 5.25 4.26 4.93
C ILE A 36 5.00 2.75 5.17
N VAL A 37 5.68 2.18 6.16
CA VAL A 37 5.59 0.74 6.47
C VAL A 37 4.18 0.37 6.92
N PHE A 38 3.55 1.18 7.78
CA PHE A 38 2.17 0.96 8.21
C PHE A 38 1.19 1.12 7.05
N CYS A 39 1.34 2.13 6.19
CA CYS A 39 0.46 2.30 5.03
C CYS A 39 0.45 1.05 4.11
N ALA A 40 1.63 0.50 3.80
CA ALA A 40 1.71 -0.73 3.03
C ALA A 40 1.16 -1.95 3.79
N SER A 41 1.34 -2.00 5.11
CA SER A 41 0.81 -3.07 5.97
C SER A 41 -0.72 -3.02 6.07
N VAL A 42 -1.32 -1.82 6.05
CA VAL A 42 -2.77 -1.63 5.99
C VAL A 42 -3.32 -2.19 4.69
N LEU A 43 -2.69 -1.91 3.55
CA LEU A 43 -3.12 -2.48 2.26
C LEU A 43 -2.98 -4.01 2.21
N GLU A 44 -1.91 -4.54 2.78
CA GLU A 44 -1.71 -5.98 2.95
C GLU A 44 -2.83 -6.59 3.81
N SER A 45 -3.11 -5.99 4.97
CA SER A 45 -4.18 -6.45 5.87
C SER A 45 -5.56 -6.36 5.22
N PHE A 46 -5.84 -5.25 4.54
CA PHE A 46 -7.11 -5.00 3.85
C PHE A 46 -7.42 -6.10 2.84
N ILE A 47 -6.47 -6.40 1.94
CA ILE A 47 -6.69 -7.41 0.90
C ILE A 47 -6.67 -8.83 1.47
N ASN A 48 -6.01 -9.06 2.60
CA ASN A 48 -6.01 -10.36 3.29
C ASN A 48 -7.32 -10.60 4.07
N GLU A 49 -8.00 -9.54 4.51
CA GLU A 49 -9.28 -9.64 5.21
C GLU A 49 -10.49 -9.58 4.25
N SER A 50 -10.33 -9.02 3.04
CA SER A 50 -11.43 -8.75 2.11
C SER A 50 -12.20 -10.02 1.67
N PHE A 51 -11.51 -11.14 1.48
CA PHE A 51 -12.14 -12.39 1.03
C PHE A 51 -13.03 -13.02 2.12
N GLU A 52 -12.75 -12.72 3.39
CA GLU A 52 -13.50 -13.24 4.53
C GLU A 52 -14.90 -12.65 4.62
N TYR A 53 -15.12 -11.45 4.07
CA TYR A 53 -16.44 -10.81 4.05
C TYR A 53 -17.53 -11.65 3.38
N ARG A 54 -17.16 -12.57 2.47
CA ARG A 54 -18.10 -13.52 1.86
C ARG A 54 -18.86 -14.36 2.91
N ARG A 55 -18.25 -14.67 4.06
CA ARG A 55 -18.88 -15.49 5.12
C ARG A 55 -20.09 -14.82 5.76
N TYR A 56 -20.24 -13.52 5.60
CA TYR A 56 -21.28 -12.69 6.23
C TYR A 56 -22.46 -12.37 5.32
N LEU A 57 -22.34 -12.68 4.03
CA LEU A 57 -23.37 -12.42 3.04
C LEU A 57 -24.58 -13.34 3.20
N GLY A 58 -25.77 -12.85 2.87
CA GLY A 58 -26.98 -13.64 2.67
C GLY A 58 -26.79 -14.70 1.58
N SER A 59 -27.68 -15.70 1.53
CA SER A 59 -27.55 -16.84 0.60
C SER A 59 -27.44 -16.41 -0.87
N GLY A 60 -28.19 -15.37 -1.28
CA GLY A 60 -28.13 -14.80 -2.62
C GLY A 60 -26.76 -14.21 -2.93
N ALA A 61 -26.34 -13.16 -2.21
CA ALA A 61 -25.06 -12.50 -2.42
C ALA A 61 -23.85 -13.44 -2.25
N ARG A 62 -23.91 -14.41 -1.31
CA ARG A 62 -22.88 -15.44 -1.12
C ARG A 62 -22.73 -16.39 -2.30
N SER A 63 -23.82 -16.59 -3.06
CA SER A 63 -23.86 -17.45 -4.24
C SER A 63 -23.43 -16.74 -5.53
N CYS A 64 -23.25 -15.41 -5.50
CA CYS A 64 -22.70 -14.64 -6.61
C CYS A 64 -21.38 -15.26 -7.06
N TYR A 65 -21.28 -15.52 -8.37
CA TYR A 65 -20.14 -16.20 -8.97
C TYR A 65 -18.85 -15.42 -8.71
N THR A 66 -18.84 -14.13 -9.02
CA THR A 66 -17.66 -13.25 -8.87
C THR A 66 -17.16 -13.21 -7.43
N VAL A 67 -18.05 -13.03 -6.46
CA VAL A 67 -17.68 -13.00 -5.03
C VAL A 67 -17.16 -14.37 -4.56
N ARG A 68 -17.73 -15.47 -5.06
CA ARG A 68 -17.28 -16.82 -4.71
C ARG A 68 -15.90 -17.12 -5.31
N GLU A 69 -15.71 -16.78 -6.57
CA GLU A 69 -14.44 -16.91 -7.29
C GLU A 69 -13.35 -16.10 -6.58
N TYR A 70 -13.63 -14.82 -6.32
CA TYR A 70 -12.76 -13.94 -5.55
C TYR A 70 -12.34 -14.57 -4.23
N ALA A 71 -13.32 -15.06 -3.46
CA ALA A 71 -13.05 -15.57 -2.13
C ALA A 71 -12.21 -16.85 -2.15
N PHE A 72 -12.38 -17.70 -3.16
CA PHE A 72 -11.62 -18.94 -3.31
C PHE A 72 -10.16 -18.64 -3.69
N GLU A 73 -9.96 -17.83 -4.73
CA GLU A 73 -8.63 -17.57 -5.24
C GLU A 73 -7.83 -16.65 -4.31
N MET A 74 -8.45 -15.62 -3.74
CA MET A 74 -7.77 -14.76 -2.76
C MET A 74 -7.35 -15.53 -1.51
N HIS A 75 -8.17 -16.50 -1.05
CA HIS A 75 -7.78 -17.38 0.04
C HIS A 75 -6.50 -18.18 -0.30
N ARG A 76 -6.39 -18.72 -1.52
CA ARG A 76 -5.20 -19.40 -2.01
C ARG A 76 -3.99 -18.46 -2.04
N MET A 77 -4.12 -17.29 -2.67
CA MET A 77 -3.04 -16.29 -2.78
C MET A 77 -2.52 -15.83 -1.41
N VAL A 78 -3.42 -15.65 -0.43
CA VAL A 78 -3.06 -15.31 0.95
C VAL A 78 -2.30 -16.46 1.62
N ALA A 79 -2.78 -17.70 1.48
CA ALA A 79 -2.14 -18.88 2.06
C ALA A 79 -0.73 -19.12 1.48
N GLU A 80 -0.55 -18.87 0.18
CA GLU A 80 0.73 -19.02 -0.52
C GLU A 80 1.66 -17.80 -0.36
N ARG A 81 1.20 -16.74 0.33
CA ARG A 81 1.95 -15.49 0.53
C ARG A 81 2.38 -14.85 -0.79
N GLU A 82 1.47 -14.84 -1.76
CA GLU A 82 1.69 -14.16 -3.02
C GLU A 82 1.92 -12.66 -2.83
N ARG A 83 2.55 -12.02 -3.82
CA ARG A 83 2.93 -10.61 -3.71
C ARG A 83 1.69 -9.75 -3.57
N LEU A 84 1.81 -8.70 -2.75
CA LEU A 84 0.72 -7.73 -2.54
C LEU A 84 0.18 -7.14 -3.85
N GLN A 85 1.08 -6.84 -4.78
CA GLN A 85 0.71 -6.28 -6.09
C GLN A 85 -0.11 -7.27 -6.92
N ASP A 86 0.21 -8.56 -6.86
CA ASP A 86 -0.48 -9.61 -7.61
C ASP A 86 -1.90 -9.81 -7.06
N LYS A 87 -2.08 -9.77 -5.73
CA LYS A 87 -3.39 -9.83 -5.08
C LYS A 87 -4.29 -8.66 -5.47
N TYR A 88 -3.79 -7.43 -5.42
CA TYR A 88 -4.56 -6.26 -5.87
C TYR A 88 -4.83 -6.30 -7.36
N PHE A 89 -3.88 -6.74 -8.19
CA PHE A 89 -4.08 -6.89 -9.62
C PHE A 89 -5.19 -7.89 -9.92
N TYR A 90 -5.17 -9.06 -9.30
CA TYR A 90 -6.20 -10.09 -9.45
C TYR A 90 -7.57 -9.54 -9.03
N ALA A 91 -7.65 -8.95 -7.84
CA ALA A 91 -8.89 -8.40 -7.31
C ALA A 91 -9.50 -7.35 -8.24
N LEU A 92 -8.72 -6.35 -8.63
CA LEU A 92 -9.21 -5.27 -9.50
C LEU A 92 -9.57 -5.81 -10.89
N LYS A 93 -8.80 -6.76 -11.44
CA LYS A 93 -9.12 -7.39 -12.73
C LYS A 93 -10.41 -8.20 -12.69
N LEU A 94 -10.74 -8.81 -11.56
CA LEU A 94 -11.96 -9.60 -11.40
C LEU A 94 -13.21 -8.71 -11.26
N PHE A 95 -13.07 -7.57 -10.57
CA PHE A 95 -14.20 -6.68 -10.28
C PHE A 95 -14.38 -5.54 -11.28
N PHE A 96 -13.33 -5.15 -12.03
CA PHE A 96 -13.50 -4.27 -13.17
C PHE A 96 -13.84 -5.08 -14.44
N ASP A 97 -14.83 -4.60 -15.19
CA ASP A 97 -15.16 -5.14 -16.52
C ASP A 97 -14.03 -4.94 -17.56
N ASN A 98 -12.99 -4.16 -17.21
CA ASN A 98 -11.83 -3.89 -18.06
C ASN A 98 -10.52 -3.68 -17.25
N GLU A 99 -9.39 -3.50 -17.93
CA GLU A 99 -8.08 -3.30 -17.29
C GLU A 99 -7.72 -1.82 -17.11
N ASP A 100 -8.69 -0.90 -17.15
CA ASP A 100 -8.44 0.56 -17.10
C ASP A 100 -7.76 1.00 -15.80
N PHE A 101 -7.98 0.26 -14.71
CA PHE A 101 -7.33 0.50 -13.42
C PHE A 101 -5.80 0.53 -13.51
N LYS A 102 -5.19 -0.15 -14.50
CA LYS A 102 -3.73 -0.16 -14.70
C LYS A 102 -3.18 1.20 -15.11
N SER A 103 -3.99 1.99 -15.82
CA SER A 103 -3.64 3.34 -16.26
C SER A 103 -3.92 4.40 -15.19
N GLN A 104 -4.61 4.02 -14.10
CA GLN A 104 -4.90 4.94 -13.02
C GLN A 104 -3.64 5.24 -12.19
N SER A 105 -3.42 6.52 -11.95
CA SER A 105 -2.28 7.03 -11.17
C SER A 105 -2.22 6.46 -9.75
N VAL A 106 -3.36 6.01 -9.21
CA VAL A 106 -3.51 5.37 -7.91
C VAL A 106 -2.77 4.02 -7.87
N PHE A 107 -2.99 3.15 -8.86
CA PHE A 107 -2.33 1.83 -8.91
C PHE A 107 -0.82 1.95 -9.13
N GLU A 108 -0.37 2.96 -9.88
CA GLU A 108 1.05 3.26 -10.00
C GLU A 108 1.67 3.72 -8.68
N SER A 109 1.02 4.65 -7.98
CA SER A 109 1.50 5.16 -6.69
C SER A 109 1.57 4.05 -5.65
N PHE A 110 0.61 3.14 -5.67
CA PHE A 110 0.63 1.92 -4.86
C PHE A 110 1.84 1.03 -5.13
N LYS A 111 2.16 0.74 -6.40
CA LYS A 111 3.34 -0.04 -6.74
C LYS A 111 4.61 0.61 -6.18
N ILE A 112 4.73 1.93 -6.30
CA ILE A 112 5.85 2.70 -5.74
C ILE A 112 5.87 2.56 -4.21
N LEU A 113 4.74 2.70 -3.52
CA LEU A 113 4.64 2.56 -2.06
C LEU A 113 5.14 1.18 -1.59
N VAL A 114 4.76 0.11 -2.30
CA VAL A 114 5.23 -1.26 -2.00
C VAL A 114 6.74 -1.40 -2.22
N GLU A 115 7.29 -0.82 -3.29
CA GLU A 115 8.74 -0.81 -3.54
C GLU A 115 9.51 -0.07 -2.46
N VAL A 116 9.02 1.11 -2.03
CA VAL A 116 9.61 1.90 -0.95
C VAL A 116 9.60 1.10 0.35
N ARG A 117 8.46 0.50 0.75
CA ARG A 117 8.39 -0.35 1.94
C ARG A 117 9.39 -1.49 1.88
N ASN A 118 9.48 -2.18 0.75
CA ASN A 118 10.39 -3.32 0.60
C ASN A 118 11.85 -2.88 0.75
N ALA A 119 12.22 -1.71 0.23
CA ALA A 119 13.57 -1.18 0.39
C ALA A 119 13.87 -0.73 1.83
N ILE A 120 12.89 -0.18 2.56
CA ILE A 120 13.05 0.14 3.99
C ILE A 120 13.26 -1.14 4.81
N VAL A 121 12.43 -2.16 4.60
CA VAL A 121 12.49 -3.42 5.36
C VAL A 121 13.75 -4.22 5.04
N HIS A 122 14.21 -4.19 3.79
CA HIS A 122 15.42 -4.87 3.33
C HIS A 122 16.59 -3.91 3.13
N ASN A 123 16.65 -2.86 3.96
CA ASN A 123 17.66 -1.81 3.82
C ASN A 123 19.07 -2.39 3.86
N LYS A 124 19.93 -1.85 2.99
CA LYS A 124 21.35 -2.17 2.92
C LYS A 124 22.13 -0.87 3.12
N PRO A 125 23.31 -0.92 3.76
CA PRO A 125 24.15 0.26 3.90
C PRO A 125 24.44 0.91 2.54
N GLU A 126 24.36 2.23 2.48
CA GLU A 126 24.85 3.00 1.33
C GLU A 126 26.35 3.20 1.44
N VAL A 127 27.04 3.09 0.30
CA VAL A 127 28.47 3.32 0.22
C VAL A 127 28.70 4.71 -0.34
N MET A 128 29.30 5.58 0.47
CA MET A 128 29.78 6.88 0.03
C MET A 128 31.22 6.76 -0.44
N VAL A 129 31.53 7.36 -1.59
CA VAL A 129 32.89 7.39 -2.17
C VAL A 129 33.38 8.83 -2.18
N THR A 130 34.68 9.00 -1.93
CA THR A 130 35.34 10.30 -1.93
C THR A 130 36.40 10.33 -3.03
N ASP A 131 36.22 11.21 -4.02
CA ASP A 131 37.17 11.36 -5.13
C ASP A 131 38.34 12.27 -4.72
N GLY A 132 39.27 11.73 -3.90
CA GLY A 132 40.46 12.44 -3.43
C GLY A 132 40.33 13.10 -2.05
N ALA A 133 41.43 13.62 -1.52
CA ALA A 133 41.53 14.04 -0.11
C ALA A 133 40.73 15.30 0.29
N ALA A 134 40.18 16.04 -0.68
CA ALA A 134 39.50 17.32 -0.45
C ALA A 134 38.02 17.35 -0.91
N SER A 135 37.50 16.24 -1.44
CA SER A 135 36.10 16.15 -1.86
C SER A 135 35.22 15.69 -0.70
N LYS A 136 33.95 16.10 -0.71
CA LYS A 136 32.96 15.57 0.23
C LYS A 136 32.59 14.14 -0.20
N PRO A 137 32.35 13.21 0.76
CA PRO A 137 31.78 11.91 0.43
C PRO A 137 30.48 12.12 -0.36
N ASN A 138 30.34 11.41 -1.46
CA ASN A 138 29.17 11.51 -2.33
C ASN A 138 28.64 10.10 -2.63
N ILE A 139 27.32 10.00 -2.82
CA ILE A 139 26.68 8.75 -3.23
C ILE A 139 26.48 8.81 -4.75
N ASP A 140 26.81 7.71 -5.44
CA ASP A 140 26.45 7.59 -6.86
C ASP A 140 24.93 7.58 -7.01
N LEU A 141 24.36 8.62 -7.64
CA LEU A 141 22.91 8.71 -7.88
C LEU A 141 22.35 7.49 -8.64
N LYS A 142 23.18 6.74 -9.36
CA LYS A 142 22.78 5.49 -10.02
C LYS A 142 22.58 4.34 -9.03
N SER A 143 23.17 4.39 -7.83
CA SER A 143 22.98 3.40 -6.78
C SER A 143 21.65 3.57 -6.03
N TYR A 144 20.98 4.71 -6.19
CA TYR A 144 19.70 4.96 -5.55
C TYR A 144 18.63 3.99 -6.08
N PRO A 145 17.72 3.53 -5.20
CA PRO A 145 16.56 2.76 -5.64
C PRO A 145 15.78 3.48 -6.74
N LYS A 146 15.26 2.72 -7.71
CA LYS A 146 14.53 3.28 -8.87
C LYS A 146 13.36 4.17 -8.47
N PHE A 147 12.69 3.85 -7.35
CA PHE A 147 11.57 4.64 -6.85
C PHE A 147 11.94 6.06 -6.47
N ILE A 148 13.20 6.38 -6.13
CA ILE A 148 13.59 7.75 -5.80
C ILE A 148 13.39 8.68 -7.00
N ARG A 149 13.75 8.22 -8.20
CA ARG A 149 13.49 8.97 -9.45
C ARG A 149 11.99 9.13 -9.70
N GLN A 150 11.19 8.13 -9.38
CA GLN A 150 9.74 8.19 -9.53
C GLN A 150 9.11 9.18 -8.53
N LEU A 151 9.50 9.14 -7.25
CA LEU A 151 9.06 10.08 -6.23
C LEU A 151 9.44 11.53 -6.58
N LYS A 152 10.66 11.75 -7.07
CA LYS A 152 11.10 13.06 -7.57
C LYS A 152 10.24 13.53 -8.74
N SER A 153 9.99 12.67 -9.74
CA SER A 153 9.15 13.03 -10.89
C SER A 153 7.72 13.42 -10.52
N LYS A 154 7.21 12.83 -9.42
CA LYS A 154 5.89 13.13 -8.84
C LYS A 154 5.93 14.29 -7.83
N ARG A 155 7.09 14.93 -7.63
CA ARG A 155 7.33 16.04 -6.67
C ARG A 155 6.95 15.68 -5.22
N ILE A 156 7.16 14.42 -4.84
CA ILE A 156 6.91 13.93 -3.47
C ILE A 156 8.12 14.16 -2.56
N ILE A 157 9.33 14.13 -3.14
CA ILE A 157 10.59 14.41 -2.45
C ILE A 157 11.28 15.62 -3.09
N SER A 158 12.19 16.22 -2.34
CA SER A 158 13.04 17.33 -2.78
C SER A 158 14.07 16.91 -3.84
N GLU A 159 14.85 17.89 -4.30
CA GLU A 159 15.98 17.65 -5.19
C GLU A 159 17.01 16.70 -4.56
N VAL A 160 17.71 15.97 -5.43
CA VAL A 160 18.69 14.95 -5.06
C VAL A 160 20.06 15.42 -5.52
N ASP A 161 20.97 15.62 -4.58
CA ASP A 161 22.31 16.16 -4.82
C ASP A 161 23.45 15.15 -4.58
N GLY A 162 23.12 13.93 -4.17
CA GLY A 162 24.05 12.83 -3.88
C GLY A 162 24.69 12.89 -2.50
N THR A 163 24.46 13.97 -1.74
CA THR A 163 24.99 14.13 -0.39
C THR A 163 24.08 13.56 0.69
N THR A 164 22.80 13.36 0.35
CA THR A 164 21.74 12.90 1.27
C THR A 164 21.37 11.46 0.98
N SER A 165 21.42 10.58 1.98
CA SER A 165 20.97 9.18 1.87
C SER A 165 19.55 9.08 1.29
N TRP A 166 19.27 8.04 0.50
CA TRP A 166 17.90 7.86 0.00
C TRP A 166 16.87 7.67 1.12
N ILE A 167 17.28 7.13 2.28
CA ILE A 167 16.37 6.93 3.41
C ILE A 167 16.04 8.25 4.10
N ASP A 168 16.98 9.19 4.11
CA ASP A 168 16.79 10.55 4.64
C ASP A 168 15.87 11.36 3.73
N LEU A 169 15.94 11.15 2.41
CA LEU A 169 15.00 11.78 1.46
C LEU A 169 13.54 11.36 1.67
N LEU A 170 13.28 10.23 2.35
CA LEU A 170 11.93 9.78 2.67
C LEU A 170 11.38 10.39 3.97
N GLN A 171 12.23 11.04 4.76
CA GLN A 171 11.87 11.58 6.07
C GLN A 171 11.31 13.00 5.94
N SER A 172 10.12 13.12 5.35
CA SER A 172 9.41 14.39 5.20
C SER A 172 7.89 14.24 5.36
N GLU A 173 7.22 15.35 5.66
CA GLU A 173 5.75 15.40 5.78
C GLU A 173 5.06 15.05 4.45
N GLU A 174 5.64 15.47 3.33
CA GLU A 174 5.10 15.20 1.99
C GLU A 174 5.08 13.71 1.66
N VAL A 175 6.15 12.99 2.03
CA VAL A 175 6.25 11.53 1.81
C VAL A 175 5.23 10.79 2.67
N ALA A 176 5.10 11.17 3.94
CA ALA A 176 4.12 10.59 4.84
C ALA A 176 2.68 10.86 4.37
N ALA A 177 2.39 12.09 3.94
CA ALA A 177 1.08 12.46 3.41
C ALA A 177 0.76 11.73 2.11
N TRP A 178 1.72 11.62 1.20
CA TRP A 178 1.57 10.83 -0.02
C TRP A 178 1.31 9.34 0.27
N SER A 179 1.97 8.77 1.29
CA SER A 179 1.80 7.37 1.67
C SER A 179 0.39 7.08 2.20
N VAL A 180 -0.11 7.92 3.12
CA VAL A 180 -1.48 7.81 3.64
C VAL A 180 -2.51 8.03 2.53
N LYS A 181 -2.28 9.01 1.65
CA LYS A 181 -3.15 9.25 0.50
C LYS A 181 -3.20 8.03 -0.42
N THR A 182 -2.05 7.47 -0.78
CA THR A 182 -1.96 6.28 -1.63
C THR A 182 -2.67 5.08 -1.02
N MET A 183 -2.52 4.87 0.29
CA MET A 183 -3.24 3.83 1.03
C MET A 183 -4.77 4.02 0.95
N ASN A 184 -5.27 5.22 1.27
CA ASN A 184 -6.70 5.49 1.21
C ASN A 184 -7.24 5.38 -0.22
N ASP A 185 -6.55 5.94 -1.21
CA ASP A 185 -6.97 5.90 -2.61
C ASP A 185 -7.05 4.46 -3.14
N MET A 186 -6.14 3.57 -2.73
CA MET A 186 -6.20 2.15 -3.12
C MET A 186 -7.36 1.39 -2.49
N ILE A 187 -7.67 1.66 -1.22
CA ILE A 187 -8.84 1.08 -0.55
C ILE A 187 -10.11 1.54 -1.29
N GLN A 188 -10.20 2.84 -1.59
CA GLN A 188 -11.33 3.41 -2.33
C GLN A 188 -11.41 2.87 -3.75
N LEU A 189 -10.29 2.71 -4.45
CA LEU A 189 -10.25 2.10 -5.78
C LEU A 189 -10.82 0.68 -5.76
N PHE A 190 -10.40 -0.14 -4.81
CA PHE A 190 -10.96 -1.49 -4.63
C PHE A 190 -12.46 -1.43 -4.36
N MET A 191 -12.91 -0.61 -3.42
CA MET A 191 -14.33 -0.51 -3.06
C MET A 191 -15.19 0.02 -4.22
N SER A 192 -14.65 0.93 -5.03
CA SER A 192 -15.34 1.47 -6.21
C SER A 192 -15.50 0.46 -7.33
N ALA A 193 -14.63 -0.56 -7.38
CA ALA A 193 -14.72 -1.65 -8.34
C ALA A 193 -15.83 -2.64 -8.00
N LEU A 194 -16.27 -2.70 -6.75
CA LEU A 194 -17.30 -3.65 -6.33
C LEU A 194 -18.68 -3.22 -6.84
N ASP A 195 -19.42 -4.22 -7.34
CA ASP A 195 -20.85 -4.10 -7.61
C ASP A 195 -21.61 -3.66 -6.36
N ASP A 196 -22.66 -2.86 -6.55
CA ASP A 196 -23.54 -2.47 -5.45
C ASP A 196 -24.28 -3.69 -4.89
N GLY A 197 -24.29 -3.81 -3.56
CA GLY A 197 -24.96 -4.89 -2.85
C GLY A 197 -24.26 -5.25 -1.53
N GLU A 198 -24.73 -6.34 -0.91
CA GLU A 198 -24.32 -6.76 0.43
C GLU A 198 -22.80 -6.89 0.60
N TYR A 199 -22.08 -7.29 -0.46
CA TYR A 199 -20.63 -7.45 -0.38
C TYR A 199 -19.92 -6.10 -0.21
N LYS A 200 -20.28 -5.10 -1.02
CA LYS A 200 -19.74 -3.73 -0.91
C LYS A 200 -20.13 -3.07 0.41
N GLU A 201 -21.36 -3.29 0.87
CA GLU A 201 -21.85 -2.80 2.17
C GLU A 201 -21.01 -3.28 3.35
N CYS A 202 -20.44 -4.49 3.27
CA CYS A 202 -19.52 -4.98 4.30
C CYS A 202 -18.30 -4.05 4.42
N PHE A 203 -17.74 -3.57 3.32
CA PHE A 203 -16.58 -2.67 3.35
C PHE A 203 -16.96 -1.28 3.84
N THR A 204 -18.04 -0.69 3.34
CA THR A 204 -18.51 0.66 3.73
C THR A 204 -18.80 0.77 5.23
N ARG A 205 -19.12 -0.35 5.90
CA ARG A 205 -19.30 -0.37 7.36
C ARG A 205 -18.00 -0.13 8.12
N TYR A 206 -16.85 -0.51 7.56
CA TYR A 206 -15.56 -0.52 8.27
C TYR A 206 -14.51 0.45 7.70
N TYR A 207 -14.70 0.99 6.48
CA TYR A 207 -13.77 1.86 5.77
C TYR A 207 -14.48 3.03 5.09
#